data_AF-A0A3B8RZ85-F1
#
_entry.id   AF-A0A3B8RZ85-F1
#
_cell.length_a   1.000
_cell.length_b   1.000
_cell.length_c   1.000
_cell.angle_alpha   90.00
_cell.angle_beta   90.00
_cell.angle_gamma   90.00
#
_symmetry.space_group_name_H-M   'P 1'
#
loop_
_entity.id
_entity.type
_entity.pdbx_description
1 polymer ?
#
loop_
_entity_poly.entity_id
_entity_poly.type
_entity_poly.pdbx_seq_one_letter_code
_entity_poly.pdbx_strand_id
1 'polypeptide(L)'
;FLAAPDKLLEQRQKQTRLLQDRMIRSIRSQLDSRQQHWRRVVETLNVVSPLATLKRGYAIVEDGSGNIVRSHQAVAVGDTINTRLGDGSLDCTVISTNTDH
;
A
#
# COMPACT_ATOMS: atom_id res chain seq x y z
N PHE A 1 62.55 22.19 1.87
CA PHE A 1 61.21 22.80 1.75
C PHE A 1 60.19 21.96 0.94
N LEU A 2 60.38 20.64 0.75
CA LEU A 2 59.48 19.82 -0.10
C LEU A 2 58.45 18.94 0.64
N ALA A 3 58.40 18.93 1.98
CA ALA A 3 57.53 18.02 2.75
C ALA A 3 56.13 18.57 3.09
N ALA A 4 55.88 19.85 2.85
CA ALA A 4 54.60 20.51 3.18
C ALA A 4 53.44 20.30 2.16
N PRO A 5 53.68 20.16 0.83
CA PRO A 5 52.57 19.98 -0.12
C PRO A 5 51.96 18.56 -0.09
N ASP A 6 52.75 17.51 0.14
CA ASP A 6 52.26 16.13 0.14
C ASP A 6 51.29 15.84 1.30
N LYS A 7 51.58 16.35 2.49
CA LYS A 7 50.68 16.24 3.65
C LYS A 7 49.34 16.95 3.44
N LEU A 8 49.35 18.11 2.77
CA LEU A 8 48.13 18.83 2.46
C LEU A 8 47.27 18.06 1.45
N LEU A 9 47.91 17.45 0.44
CA LEU A 9 47.23 16.63 -0.55
C LEU A 9 46.60 15.37 0.08
N GLU A 10 47.33 14.65 0.94
CA GLU A 10 46.79 13.50 1.68
C GLU A 10 45.59 13.89 2.55
N GLN A 11 45.68 15.01 3.26
CA GLN A 11 44.60 15.49 4.12
C GLN A 11 43.34 15.83 3.31
N ARG A 12 43.50 16.49 2.15
CA ARG A 12 42.38 16.79 1.25
C ARG A 12 41.77 15.52 0.63
N GLN A 13 42.60 14.57 0.20
CA GLN A 13 42.11 13.28 -0.30
C GLN A 13 41.34 12.50 0.77
N LYS A 14 41.80 12.53 2.02
CA LYS A 14 41.10 11.91 3.15
C LYS A 14 39.76 12.59 3.42
N GLN A 15 39.69 13.91 3.39
CA GLN A 15 38.44 14.66 3.53
C GLN A 15 37.44 14.31 2.41
N THR A 16 37.88 14.30 1.15
CA THR A 16 37.02 13.93 0.02
C THR A 16 36.47 12.52 0.18
N ARG A 17 37.30 11.57 0.60
CA ARG A 17 36.90 10.17 0.81
C ARG A 17 35.83 10.04 1.91
N LEU A 18 36.03 10.74 3.03
CA LEU A 18 35.05 10.77 4.13
C LEU A 18 33.71 11.38 3.71
N LEU A 19 33.74 12.46 2.92
CA LEU A 19 32.54 13.10 2.39
C LEU A 19 31.80 12.19 1.41
N GLN A 20 32.53 11.53 0.51
CA GLN A 20 31.98 10.56 -0.44
C GLN A 20 31.31 9.39 0.28
N ASP A 21 31.99 8.81 1.27
CA ASP A 21 31.45 7.71 2.08
C ASP A 21 30.19 8.14 2.84
N ARG A 22 30.17 9.36 3.39
CA ARG A 22 28.99 9.91 4.07
C ARG A 22 27.81 10.11 3.10
N MET A 23 28.08 10.61 1.90
CA MET A 23 27.06 10.79 0.86
C MET A 23 26.44 9.44 0.47
N ILE A 24 27.27 8.43 0.19
CA ILE A 24 26.81 7.08 -0.18
C ILE A 24 25.94 6.49 0.94
N ARG A 25 26.38 6.60 2.20
CA ARG A 25 25.58 6.13 3.35
C ARG A 25 24.24 6.84 3.46
N SER A 26 24.22 8.17 3.30
CA SER A 26 22.97 8.94 3.37
C SER A 26 21.99 8.54 2.26
N ILE A 27 22.47 8.37 1.03
CA ILE A 27 21.63 7.93 -0.10
C ILE A 27 21.04 6.55 0.17
N ARG A 28 21.85 5.59 0.63
CA ARG A 28 21.39 4.23 0.97
C ARG A 28 20.32 4.26 2.06
N SER A 29 20.55 5.02 3.13
CA SER A 29 19.60 5.14 4.23
C SER A 29 18.27 5.77 3.79
N GLN A 30 18.31 6.79 2.93
CA GLN A 30 17.11 7.40 2.37
C GLN A 30 16.34 6.45 1.46
N LEU A 31 17.04 5.68 0.61
CA LEU A 31 16.41 4.68 -0.26
C LEU A 31 15.72 3.59 0.56
N ASP A 32 16.40 3.04 1.57
CA ASP A 32 15.82 2.00 2.42
C ASP A 32 14.59 2.53 3.19
N SER A 33 14.68 3.73 3.75
CA SER A 33 13.55 4.38 4.44
C SER A 33 12.35 4.58 3.51
N ARG A 34 12.57 5.04 2.27
CA ARG A 34 11.51 5.19 1.26
C ARG A 34 10.92 3.85 0.86
N GLN A 35 11.74 2.82 0.69
CA GLN A 35 11.26 1.48 0.34
C GLN A 35 10.42 0.87 1.45
N GLN A 36 10.82 1.04 2.72
CA GLN A 36 10.03 0.59 3.87
C GLN A 36 8.71 1.35 3.99
N HIS A 37 8.72 2.66 3.75
CA HIS A 37 7.50 3.47 3.72
C HIS A 37 6.55 3.00 2.62
N TRP A 38 7.07 2.78 1.40
CA TRP A 38 6.29 2.27 0.28
C TRP A 38 5.69 0.89 0.57
N ARG A 39 6.48 -0.05 1.13
CA ARG A 39 5.96 -1.36 1.57
C ARG A 39 4.83 -1.21 2.58
N ARG A 40 4.98 -0.35 3.59
CA ARG A 40 3.91 -0.09 4.58
C ARG A 40 2.65 0.49 3.94
N VAL A 41 2.80 1.42 2.98
CA VAL A 41 1.66 1.98 2.25
C VAL A 41 0.99 0.92 1.37
N VAL A 42 1.76 0.05 0.71
CA VAL A 42 1.21 -1.06 -0.08
C VAL A 42 0.53 -2.11 0.79
N GLU A 43 1.11 -2.47 1.94
CA GLU A 43 0.47 -3.36 2.92
C GLU A 43 -0.81 -2.74 3.47
N THR A 44 -0.79 -1.47 3.83
CA THR A 44 -1.99 -0.73 4.25
C THR A 44 -3.02 -0.73 3.14
N LEU A 45 -2.61 -0.41 1.90
CA LEU A 45 -3.48 -0.44 0.73
C LEU A 45 -4.03 -1.84 0.50
N ASN A 46 -3.27 -2.92 0.67
CA ASN A 46 -3.79 -4.28 0.58
C ASN A 46 -4.78 -4.62 1.70
N VAL A 47 -4.62 -4.03 2.89
CA VAL A 47 -5.56 -4.20 4.01
C VAL A 47 -6.83 -3.38 3.80
N VAL A 48 -6.73 -2.17 3.24
CA VAL A 48 -7.89 -1.29 2.99
C VAL A 48 -8.47 -1.39 1.57
N SER A 49 -7.83 -2.12 0.66
CA SER A 49 -8.30 -2.24 -0.72
C SER A 49 -9.42 -3.27 -0.78
N PRO A 50 -10.63 -2.87 -1.17
CA PRO A 50 -11.72 -3.80 -1.43
C PRO A 50 -11.33 -4.88 -2.44
N LEU A 51 -10.35 -4.60 -3.31
CA LEU A 51 -9.79 -5.47 -4.34
C LEU A 51 -8.95 -6.64 -3.76
N ALA A 52 -8.35 -6.50 -2.58
CA ALA A 52 -7.62 -7.59 -1.93
C ALA A 52 -8.57 -8.57 -1.23
N THR A 53 -9.71 -8.09 -0.73
CA THR A 53 -10.82 -8.93 -0.25
C THR A 53 -11.43 -9.69 -1.43
N LEU A 54 -11.67 -9.03 -2.57
CA LEU A 54 -12.17 -9.69 -3.78
C LEU A 54 -11.28 -10.83 -4.28
N LYS A 55 -9.95 -10.67 -4.24
CA LYS A 55 -8.98 -11.70 -4.67
C LYS A 55 -8.92 -12.93 -3.76
N ARG A 56 -9.48 -12.87 -2.54
CA ARG A 56 -9.59 -14.01 -1.62
C ARG A 56 -10.91 -14.78 -1.78
N GLY A 57 -11.71 -14.46 -2.81
CA GLY A 57 -13.00 -15.10 -3.06
C GLY A 57 -14.19 -14.42 -2.35
N TYR A 58 -13.99 -13.23 -1.79
CA TYR A 58 -15.10 -12.43 -1.27
C TYR A 58 -15.71 -11.58 -2.40
N ALA A 59 -16.95 -11.15 -2.22
CA ALA A 59 -17.63 -10.23 -3.13
C ALA A 59 -18.00 -8.95 -2.39
N ILE A 60 -18.05 -7.83 -3.10
CA ILE A 60 -18.56 -6.55 -2.57
C ILE A 60 -20.00 -6.43 -3.04
N VAL A 61 -20.91 -6.21 -2.09
CA VAL A 61 -22.32 -5.99 -2.38
C VAL A 61 -22.60 -4.49 -2.36
N GLU A 62 -23.19 -3.99 -3.44
CA GLU A 62 -23.67 -2.62 -3.62
C GLU A 62 -25.20 -2.64 -3.72
N ASP A 63 -25.88 -1.64 -3.15
CA ASP A 63 -27.32 -1.45 -3.31
C ASP A 63 -27.66 -0.88 -4.71
N GLY A 64 -28.94 -0.76 -5.04
CA GLY A 64 -29.38 -0.15 -6.31
C GLY A 64 -28.97 1.32 -6.51
N SER A 65 -28.44 1.98 -5.48
CA SER A 65 -27.90 3.34 -5.52
C SER A 65 -26.36 3.38 -5.59
N GLY A 66 -25.69 2.22 -5.60
CA GLY A 66 -24.24 2.10 -5.63
C GLY A 66 -23.55 2.25 -4.26
N ASN A 67 -24.29 2.20 -3.14
CA ASN A 67 -23.68 2.24 -1.81
C ASN A 67 -23.27 0.84 -1.36
N ILE A 68 -22.14 0.74 -0.67
CA ILE A 68 -21.64 -0.55 -0.15
C ILE A 68 -22.53 -1.04 1.00
N VAL A 69 -23.12 -2.21 0.83
CA VAL A 69 -23.91 -2.91 1.83
C VAL A 69 -22.97 -3.62 2.80
N ARG A 70 -22.92 -3.16 4.06
CA ARG A 70 -22.06 -3.72 5.12
C ARG A 70 -22.80 -4.57 6.16
N SER A 71 -24.13 -4.51 6.16
CA SER A 71 -25.00 -5.20 7.10
C SER A 71 -26.23 -5.72 6.36
N HIS A 72 -26.71 -6.89 6.76
CA HIS A 72 -27.98 -7.44 6.26
C HIS A 72 -29.17 -6.51 6.51
N GLN A 73 -29.11 -5.63 7.51
CA GLN A 73 -30.16 -4.65 7.82
C GLN A 73 -30.25 -3.52 6.80
N ALA A 74 -29.23 -3.35 5.94
CA ALA A 74 -29.19 -2.29 4.93
C ALA A 74 -29.91 -2.68 3.63
N VAL A 75 -30.43 -3.92 3.53
CA VAL A 75 -31.16 -4.43 2.36
C VAL A 75 -32.38 -5.22 2.81
N ALA A 76 -33.46 -5.12 2.06
CA ALA A 76 -34.71 -5.84 2.30
C ALA A 76 -34.90 -6.97 1.28
N VAL A 77 -35.76 -7.94 1.62
CA VAL A 77 -36.19 -8.97 0.69
C VAL A 77 -36.90 -8.33 -0.49
N GLY A 78 -36.49 -8.69 -1.71
CA GLY A 78 -36.96 -8.09 -2.96
C GLY A 78 -36.06 -6.99 -3.52
N ASP A 79 -35.09 -6.49 -2.74
CA ASP A 79 -34.16 -5.47 -3.24
C ASP A 79 -33.23 -6.05 -4.31
N THR A 80 -32.91 -5.19 -5.29
CA THR A 80 -31.87 -5.48 -6.28
C THR A 80 -30.53 -4.98 -5.76
N ILE A 81 -29.55 -5.87 -5.75
CA ILE A 81 -28.18 -5.59 -5.33
C ILE A 81 -27.22 -5.95 -6.45
N ASN A 82 -26.13 -5.20 -6.58
CA ASN A 82 -25.03 -5.54 -7.49
C ASN A 82 -23.90 -6.14 -6.67
N THR A 83 -23.45 -7.32 -7.06
CA THR A 83 -22.36 -8.03 -6.39
C THR A 83 -21.14 -8.01 -7.30
N ARG A 84 -20.12 -7.24 -6.91
CA ARG A 84 -18.84 -7.17 -7.62
C ARG A 84 -17.93 -8.29 -7.14
N LEU A 85 -17.39 -9.07 -8.07
CA LEU A 85 -16.39 -10.10 -7.85
C LEU A 85 -15.04 -9.68 -8.42
N GLY A 86 -13.99 -10.46 -8.16
CA GLY A 86 -12.66 -10.21 -8.71
C GLY A 86 -12.57 -10.24 -10.24
N ASP A 87 -13.54 -10.87 -10.92
CA ASP A 87 -13.56 -11.05 -12.39
C ASP A 87 -14.91 -10.64 -13.02
N GLY A 88 -15.64 -9.73 -12.37
CA GLY A 88 -16.91 -9.24 -12.93
C GLY A 88 -17.90 -8.72 -11.91
N SER A 89 -19.16 -8.63 -12.32
CA SER A 89 -20.28 -8.22 -11.47
C SER A 89 -21.53 -9.04 -11.79
N LEU A 90 -22.36 -9.27 -10.79
CA LEU A 90 -23.63 -9.97 -10.89
C LEU A 90 -24.75 -9.07 -10.38
N ASP A 91 -25.85 -9.00 -11.10
CA ASP A 91 -27.08 -8.41 -10.58
C ASP A 91 -27.85 -9.51 -9.83
N CYS A 92 -28.22 -9.25 -8.59
CA CYS A 92 -28.84 -10.22 -7.70
C CYS A 92 -30.10 -9.61 -7.05
N THR A 93 -31.05 -10.48 -6.71
CA THR A 93 -32.23 -10.10 -5.91
C THR A 93 -32.13 -10.76 -4.55
N VAL A 94 -32.39 -10.00 -3.49
CA VAL A 94 -32.39 -10.54 -2.12
C VAL A 94 -33.64 -11.41 -1.90
N ILE A 95 -33.44 -12.70 -1.68
CA ILE A 95 -34.54 -13.66 -1.45
C ILE A 95 -34.85 -13.80 0.04
N SER A 96 -33.82 -13.76 0.89
CA SER A 96 -33.95 -13.84 2.35
C SER A 96 -32.76 -13.17 3.04
N THR A 97 -32.99 -12.64 4.24
CA THR A 97 -31.96 -12.07 5.11
C THR A 97 -31.95 -12.84 6.43
N ASN A 98 -30.82 -13.46 6.77
CA ASN A 98 -30.66 -14.22 8.01
C ASN A 98 -29.73 -13.49 8.99
N THR A 99 -29.97 -13.67 10.28
CA THR A 99 -29.11 -13.18 11.35
C THR A 99 -28.48 -14.39 12.04
N ASP A 100 -27.17 -14.57 11.88
CA ASP A 100 -26.44 -15.56 12.68
C ASP A 100 -26.13 -14.94 14.05
N HIS A 101 -26.50 -15.68 15.11
CA HIS A 101 -26.25 -15.34 16.52
C HIS A 101 -24.95 -15.98 17.02
#